data_AF-A0A932XUE6-F1
#
_entry.id   AF-A0A932XUE6-F1
#
_cell.length_a   1.000
_cell.length_b   1.000
_cell.length_c   1.000
_cell.angle_alpha   90.00
_cell.angle_beta   90.00
_cell.angle_gamma   90.00
#
_symmetry.space_group_name_H-M   'P 1'
#
loop_
_entity.id
_entity.type
_entity.pdbx_description
1 polymer ?
#
loop_
_entity_poly.entity_id
_entity_poly.type
_entity_poly.pdbx_seq_one_letter_code
_entity_poly.pdbx_strand_id
1 'polypeptide(L)'
;MKKIIVLSLFLRIILMPFFAYQEDIFESHATSYAVLQNFSNLFSIRFSPLSHFIDTIFVTIFQPLFPAHFDKIVTQDPFFMPFINRILFLYKIPYLLAEYLGYFLMVKLLQRLKVAKELQTKLLLFLLFNPIILYGVYTFGRFESYNFFVSVAILYTLFLIRELTTMRKALFVALLFTAAVLTREFYLLLVPIILLLRGSLVNKLLASVIPIISYALFVFSAKTKIVLIESYGTSLLNIFGAKFHLLEDYGVYLFFVATAILLTVIFLKKYQLFQSNLFLFAFVSFIILASYFITSYFHPQYFIWLLPFMIVLLTFIPDASVVGKLLLLYWILSIVFLAIPLRGAATSFGVAFPLAPTFRYITLDHLGIEHQKYSDAGRSILSGMLIVITWFFIQIFSNEKKAKIAR
;
A
#
# COMPACT_ATOMS: atom_id res chain seq x y z
N MET A 1 -14.94 21.59 -0.62
CA MET A 1 -13.78 20.84 -1.15
C MET A 1 -12.45 21.54 -0.89
N LYS A 2 -12.20 22.78 -1.37
CA LYS A 2 -10.94 23.51 -1.09
C LYS A 2 -10.57 23.56 0.41
N LYS A 3 -11.52 23.97 1.26
CA LYS A 3 -11.33 24.02 2.73
C LYS A 3 -10.92 22.66 3.34
N ILE A 4 -11.47 21.56 2.82
CA ILE A 4 -11.21 20.19 3.30
C ILE A 4 -9.77 19.78 2.97
N ILE A 5 -9.32 20.06 1.75
CA ILE A 5 -7.95 19.77 1.29
C ILE A 5 -6.93 20.60 2.08
N VAL A 6 -7.23 21.87 2.36
CA VAL A 6 -6.35 22.73 3.19
C VAL A 6 -6.28 22.19 4.62
N LEU A 7 -7.41 21.81 5.21
CA LEU A 7 -7.43 21.23 6.56
C LEU A 7 -6.64 19.92 6.65
N SER A 8 -6.79 19.04 5.65
CA SER A 8 -6.05 17.78 5.61
C SER A 8 -4.54 17.99 5.42
N LEU A 9 -4.14 19.03 4.68
CA LEU A 9 -2.74 19.41 4.46
C LEU A 9 -2.15 19.97 5.75
N PHE A 10 -2.86 20.88 6.40
CA PHE A 10 -2.47 21.46 7.68
C PHE A 10 -2.27 20.38 8.75
N LEU A 11 -3.20 19.43 8.85
CA LEU A 11 -3.07 18.29 9.76
C LEU A 11 -1.76 17.53 9.52
N ARG A 12 -1.42 17.22 8.28
CA ARG A 12 -0.20 16.46 7.94
C ARG A 12 1.07 17.24 8.23
N ILE A 13 1.09 18.52 7.89
CA ILE A 13 2.22 19.42 8.19
C ILE A 13 2.49 19.46 9.71
N ILE A 14 1.44 19.44 10.54
CA ILE A 14 1.59 19.34 11.99
C ILE A 14 2.15 17.98 12.42
N LEU A 15 1.72 16.86 11.82
CA LEU A 15 2.18 15.53 12.21
C LEU A 15 3.63 15.24 11.78
N MET A 16 4.04 15.73 10.60
CA MET A 16 5.32 15.44 9.98
C MET A 16 6.56 15.60 10.89
N PRO A 17 6.74 16.70 11.64
CA PRO A 17 7.94 16.90 12.44
C PRO A 17 7.99 16.09 13.74
N PHE A 18 6.88 15.53 14.22
CA PHE A 18 6.83 15.03 15.60
C PHE A 18 6.84 13.51 15.73
N PHE A 19 6.30 12.76 14.78
CA PHE A 19 6.04 11.32 15.01
C PHE A 19 6.82 10.46 14.03
N ALA A 20 7.55 9.44 14.45
CA ALA A 20 8.05 8.43 13.51
C ALA A 20 8.29 7.12 14.24
N TYR A 21 8.23 6.01 13.51
CA TYR A 21 8.87 4.79 13.96
C TYR A 21 10.36 4.89 13.63
N GLN A 22 11.16 5.03 14.68
CA GLN A 22 12.56 5.45 14.61
C GLN A 22 13.38 4.55 13.69
N GLU A 23 13.31 3.23 13.90
CA GLU A 23 14.13 2.27 13.17
C GLU A 23 13.88 2.37 11.66
N ASP A 24 12.61 2.23 11.22
CA ASP A 24 12.30 2.17 9.79
C ASP A 24 12.58 3.48 9.03
N ILE A 25 12.25 4.65 9.59
CA ILE A 25 12.42 5.91 8.85
C ILE A 25 13.91 6.24 8.71
N PHE A 26 14.70 6.09 9.78
CA PHE A 26 16.13 6.41 9.74
C PHE A 26 16.89 5.38 8.92
N GLU A 27 16.58 4.09 9.03
CA GLU A 27 17.18 3.06 8.17
C GLU A 27 16.88 3.30 6.68
N SER A 28 15.63 3.65 6.36
CA SER A 28 15.23 3.92 4.98
C SER A 28 16.00 5.09 4.36
N HIS A 29 16.17 6.18 5.12
CA HIS A 29 16.90 7.35 4.62
C HIS A 29 18.42 7.21 4.75
N ALA A 30 18.93 6.43 5.70
CA ALA A 30 20.35 6.04 5.76
C ALA A 30 20.73 5.26 4.50
N THR A 31 19.86 4.36 4.06
CA THR A 31 20.00 3.62 2.80
C THR A 31 20.07 4.58 1.61
N SER A 32 19.14 5.53 1.50
CA SER A 32 19.15 6.54 0.44
C SER A 32 20.40 7.44 0.48
N TYR A 33 20.89 7.79 1.67
CA TYR A 33 22.14 8.55 1.81
C TYR A 33 23.36 7.72 1.38
N ALA A 34 23.40 6.42 1.69
CA ALA A 34 24.46 5.54 1.24
C ALA A 34 24.48 5.38 -0.30
N VAL A 35 23.31 5.39 -0.94
CA VAL A 35 23.20 5.44 -2.42
C VAL A 35 23.76 6.74 -2.98
N LEU A 36 23.49 7.87 -2.33
CA LEU A 36 24.03 9.17 -2.75
C LEU A 36 25.57 9.18 -2.70
N GLN A 37 26.16 8.61 -1.65
CA GLN A 37 27.62 8.54 -1.49
C GLN A 37 28.29 7.59 -2.49
N ASN A 38 27.62 6.49 -2.82
CA ASN A 38 28.10 5.54 -3.80
C ASN A 38 26.92 4.92 -4.55
N PHE A 39 26.74 5.35 -5.81
CA PHE A 39 25.61 4.92 -6.63
C PHE A 39 25.55 3.40 -6.85
N SER A 40 26.68 2.69 -6.75
CA SER A 40 26.68 1.22 -6.83
C SER A 40 25.89 0.55 -5.69
N ASN A 41 25.69 1.26 -4.57
CA ASN A 41 24.82 0.83 -3.49
C ASN A 41 23.33 0.81 -3.87
N LEU A 42 22.93 1.46 -4.97
CA LEU A 42 21.55 1.35 -5.46
C LEU A 42 21.19 -0.11 -5.73
N PHE A 43 22.12 -0.85 -6.33
CA PHE A 43 21.93 -2.25 -6.63
C PHE A 43 22.03 -3.13 -5.39
N SER A 44 22.67 -2.72 -4.30
CA SER A 44 22.69 -3.52 -3.06
C SER A 44 21.41 -3.38 -2.22
N ILE A 45 20.50 -2.48 -2.59
CA ILE A 45 19.20 -2.34 -1.94
C ILE A 45 18.36 -3.59 -2.20
N ARG A 46 17.95 -4.24 -1.10
CA ARG A 46 17.14 -5.45 -1.17
C ARG A 46 15.65 -5.16 -1.37
N PHE A 47 15.16 -3.98 -0.96
CA PHE A 47 13.74 -3.65 -0.90
C PHE A 47 13.41 -2.35 -1.59
N SER A 48 12.27 -2.31 -2.29
CA SER A 48 11.65 -1.03 -2.69
C SER A 48 12.62 -0.06 -3.39
N PRO A 49 13.44 -0.51 -4.36
CA PRO A 49 14.54 0.30 -4.90
C PRO A 49 14.09 1.61 -5.53
N LEU A 50 12.90 1.64 -6.13
CA LEU A 50 12.36 2.89 -6.66
C LEU A 50 12.01 3.88 -5.54
N SER A 51 11.49 3.42 -4.41
CA SER A 51 11.23 4.26 -3.24
C SER A 51 12.52 4.89 -2.72
N HIS A 52 13.58 4.10 -2.55
CA HIS A 52 14.87 4.62 -2.09
C HIS A 52 15.54 5.53 -3.12
N PHE A 53 15.36 5.26 -4.41
CA PHE A 53 15.84 6.16 -5.47
C PHE A 53 15.13 7.52 -5.41
N ILE A 54 13.80 7.54 -5.24
CA ILE A 54 13.03 8.77 -5.03
C ILE A 54 13.53 9.49 -3.78
N ASP A 55 13.65 8.78 -2.66
CA ASP A 55 14.14 9.36 -1.40
C ASP A 55 15.57 9.91 -1.56
N THR A 56 16.42 9.28 -2.36
CA THR A 56 17.78 9.77 -2.68
C THR A 56 17.73 11.11 -3.42
N ILE A 57 16.82 11.27 -4.40
CA ILE A 57 16.63 12.55 -5.10
C ILE A 57 16.26 13.64 -4.11
N PHE A 58 15.32 13.37 -3.19
CA PHE A 58 14.89 14.36 -2.20
C PHE A 58 15.96 14.65 -1.14
N VAL A 59 16.73 13.65 -0.72
CA VAL A 59 17.88 13.85 0.16
C VAL A 59 18.91 14.78 -0.50
N THR A 60 19.18 14.62 -1.79
CA THR A 60 20.06 15.53 -2.56
C THR A 60 19.51 16.95 -2.59
N ILE A 61 18.21 17.12 -2.86
CA ILE A 61 17.56 18.44 -2.88
C ILE A 61 17.61 19.11 -1.51
N PHE A 62 17.41 18.35 -0.43
CA PHE A 62 17.35 18.86 0.94
C PHE A 62 18.71 18.87 1.65
N GLN A 63 19.79 18.42 1.00
CA GLN A 63 21.13 18.38 1.58
C GLN A 63 21.55 19.72 2.22
N PRO A 64 21.29 20.90 1.62
CA PRO A 64 21.64 22.19 2.22
C PRO A 64 20.87 22.52 3.51
N LEU A 65 19.74 21.85 3.76
CA LEU A 65 18.87 22.07 4.92
C LEU A 65 19.16 21.09 6.08
N PHE A 66 19.95 20.04 5.83
CA PHE A 66 20.40 19.10 6.85
C PHE A 66 21.51 19.70 7.71
N PRO A 67 21.62 19.31 9.00
CA PRO A 67 22.72 19.76 9.85
C PRO A 67 24.08 19.29 9.31
N ALA A 68 25.14 20.05 9.63
CA ALA A 68 26.50 19.61 9.36
C ALA A 68 26.78 18.24 10.00
N HIS A 69 27.53 17.38 9.32
CA HIS A 69 27.81 15.99 9.74
C HIS A 69 26.58 15.08 9.84
N PHE A 70 25.58 15.32 9.00
CA PHE A 70 24.38 14.48 8.90
C PHE A 70 24.69 12.98 8.76
N ASP A 71 25.74 12.64 8.02
CA ASP A 71 26.28 11.28 7.88
C ASP A 71 26.59 10.60 9.21
N LYS A 72 27.11 11.35 10.18
CA LYS A 72 27.41 10.85 11.53
C LYS A 72 26.21 10.90 12.47
N ILE A 73 25.23 11.74 12.15
CA ILE A 73 24.02 11.92 12.96
C ILE A 73 23.02 10.81 12.66
N VAL A 74 22.87 10.36 11.41
CA VAL A 74 21.89 9.33 11.02
C VAL A 74 22.14 7.97 11.71
N THR A 75 23.35 7.73 12.24
CA THR A 75 23.70 6.52 12.99
C THR A 75 23.57 6.67 14.51
N GLN A 76 23.25 7.87 15.02
CA GLN A 76 23.03 8.13 16.44
C GLN A 76 21.57 7.83 16.84
N ASP A 77 21.34 7.63 18.14
CA ASP A 77 19.99 7.49 18.68
C ASP A 77 19.16 8.78 18.38
N PRO A 78 18.01 8.66 17.68
CA PRO A 78 17.15 9.77 17.29
C PRO A 78 16.73 10.70 18.44
N PHE A 79 16.62 10.20 19.67
CA PHE A 79 16.22 11.00 20.83
C PHE A 79 17.27 12.03 21.24
N PHE A 80 18.52 11.91 20.78
CA PHE A 80 19.60 12.84 21.10
C PHE A 80 19.92 13.81 19.95
N MET A 81 19.17 13.75 18.85
CA MET A 81 19.42 14.61 17.69
C MET A 81 18.79 15.99 17.88
N PRO A 82 19.57 17.09 18.02
CA PRO A 82 19.02 18.43 18.27
C PRO A 82 18.20 19.02 17.11
N PHE A 83 18.18 18.34 15.95
CA PHE A 83 17.44 18.75 14.75
C PHE A 83 16.44 17.69 14.24
N ILE A 84 16.05 16.74 15.10
CA ILE A 84 15.21 15.60 14.73
C ILE A 84 13.92 16.03 14.02
N ASN A 85 13.22 17.03 14.56
CA ASN A 85 11.95 17.53 14.01
C ASN A 85 12.10 18.08 12.59
N ARG A 86 13.20 18.79 12.31
CA ARG A 86 13.51 19.32 10.98
C ARG A 86 13.80 18.18 10.01
N ILE A 87 14.59 17.19 10.43
CA ILE A 87 14.94 16.03 9.60
C ILE A 87 13.66 15.24 9.25
N LEU A 88 12.84 14.91 10.25
CA LEU A 88 11.56 14.21 10.08
C LEU A 88 10.61 14.95 9.15
N PHE A 89 10.53 16.28 9.28
CA PHE A 89 9.74 17.10 8.37
C PHE A 89 10.22 16.95 6.92
N LEU A 90 11.52 17.13 6.66
CA LEU A 90 12.10 17.04 5.32
C LEU A 90 11.93 15.64 4.70
N TYR A 91 12.17 14.60 5.48
CA TYR A 91 12.01 13.19 5.07
C TYR A 91 10.60 12.84 4.58
N LYS A 92 9.56 13.45 5.15
CA LYS A 92 8.17 13.16 4.79
C LYS A 92 7.59 14.06 3.70
N ILE A 93 8.32 15.10 3.26
CA ILE A 93 7.88 15.93 2.13
C ILE A 93 7.59 15.10 0.87
N PRO A 94 8.49 14.19 0.41
CA PRO A 94 8.17 13.42 -0.78
C PRO A 94 6.98 12.49 -0.59
N TYR A 95 6.76 12.01 0.64
CA TYR A 95 5.60 11.19 0.96
C TYR A 95 4.30 11.98 0.83
N LEU A 96 4.28 13.22 1.34
CA LEU A 96 3.17 14.16 1.21
C LEU A 96 2.88 14.49 -0.26
N LEU A 97 3.92 14.75 -1.05
CA LEU A 97 3.77 15.05 -2.48
C LEU A 97 3.13 13.88 -3.24
N ALA A 98 3.64 12.66 -3.06
CA ALA A 98 3.08 11.48 -3.70
C ALA A 98 1.62 11.22 -3.30
N GLU A 99 1.31 11.36 -2.01
CA GLU A 99 -0.06 11.19 -1.50
C GLU A 99 -1.03 12.18 -2.17
N TYR A 100 -0.68 13.48 -2.24
CA TYR A 100 -1.54 14.50 -2.84
C TYR A 100 -1.64 14.38 -4.36
N LEU A 101 -0.58 13.94 -5.04
CA LEU A 101 -0.66 13.56 -6.45
C LEU A 101 -1.61 12.38 -6.65
N GLY A 102 -1.59 11.40 -5.74
CA GLY A 102 -2.55 10.30 -5.70
C GLY A 102 -3.99 10.79 -5.52
N TYR A 103 -4.23 11.68 -4.56
CA TYR A 103 -5.56 12.27 -4.35
C TYR A 103 -6.02 13.08 -5.56
N PHE A 104 -5.13 13.84 -6.19
CA PHE A 104 -5.45 14.57 -7.41
C PHE A 104 -5.92 13.62 -8.53
N LEU A 105 -5.17 12.54 -8.79
CA LEU A 105 -5.54 11.56 -9.80
C LEU A 105 -6.86 10.84 -9.44
N MET A 106 -7.06 10.50 -8.16
CA MET A 106 -8.31 9.88 -7.70
C MET A 106 -9.50 10.82 -7.93
N VAL A 107 -9.38 12.11 -7.59
CA VAL A 107 -10.44 13.09 -7.85
C VAL A 107 -10.75 13.18 -9.34
N LYS A 108 -9.73 13.19 -10.21
CA LYS A 108 -9.91 13.17 -11.67
C LYS A 108 -10.61 11.90 -12.14
N LEU A 109 -10.26 10.74 -11.57
CA LEU A 109 -10.93 9.47 -11.85
C LEU A 109 -12.43 9.54 -11.48
N LEU A 110 -12.75 9.95 -10.25
CA LEU A 110 -14.12 10.06 -9.75
C LEU A 110 -14.97 11.04 -10.60
N GLN A 111 -14.40 12.17 -11.02
CA GLN A 111 -15.06 13.12 -11.92
C GLN A 111 -15.39 12.50 -13.27
N ARG A 112 -14.43 11.76 -13.87
CA ARG A 112 -14.64 11.12 -15.18
C ARG A 112 -15.59 9.92 -15.11
N LEU A 113 -15.66 9.24 -13.97
CA LEU A 113 -16.66 8.22 -13.68
C LEU A 113 -18.06 8.81 -13.44
N LYS A 114 -18.21 10.14 -13.44
CA LYS A 114 -19.47 10.85 -13.17
C LYS A 114 -20.09 10.47 -11.81
N VAL A 115 -19.23 10.21 -10.82
CA VAL A 115 -19.67 9.92 -9.46
C VAL A 115 -20.44 11.12 -8.91
N ALA A 116 -21.59 10.87 -8.27
CA ALA A 116 -22.39 11.93 -7.65
C ALA A 116 -21.53 12.75 -6.68
N LYS A 117 -21.69 14.08 -6.71
CA LYS A 117 -20.87 15.03 -5.94
C LYS A 117 -20.87 14.74 -4.43
N GLU A 118 -22.00 14.29 -3.89
CA GLU A 118 -22.13 13.87 -2.49
C GLU A 118 -21.22 12.67 -2.18
N LEU A 119 -21.33 11.60 -2.96
CA LEU A 119 -20.52 10.39 -2.81
C LEU A 119 -19.02 10.70 -3.02
N GLN A 120 -18.69 11.52 -4.02
CA GLN A 120 -17.33 11.99 -4.24
C GLN A 120 -16.76 12.70 -3.00
N THR A 121 -17.58 13.53 -2.35
CA THR A 121 -17.17 14.24 -1.13
C THR A 121 -16.93 13.26 0.02
N LYS A 122 -17.79 12.25 0.20
CA LYS A 122 -17.63 11.20 1.21
C LYS A 122 -16.34 10.39 1.00
N LEU A 123 -16.08 9.94 -0.23
CA LEU A 123 -14.88 9.18 -0.58
C LEU A 123 -13.60 10.02 -0.37
N LEU A 124 -13.65 11.30 -0.73
CA LEU A 124 -12.52 12.21 -0.54
C LEU A 124 -12.25 12.51 0.94
N LEU A 125 -13.29 12.76 1.75
CA LEU A 125 -13.16 12.91 3.19
C LEU A 125 -12.53 11.67 3.83
N PHE A 126 -13.04 10.49 3.44
CA PHE A 126 -12.51 9.22 3.90
C PHE A 126 -11.03 9.08 3.58
N LEU A 127 -10.59 9.42 2.36
CA LEU A 127 -9.19 9.34 1.96
C LEU A 127 -8.31 10.36 2.69
N LEU A 128 -8.73 11.63 2.72
CA LEU A 128 -7.94 12.73 3.28
C LEU A 128 -7.74 12.60 4.79
N PHE A 129 -8.68 11.99 5.51
CA PHE A 129 -8.57 11.83 6.96
C PHE A 129 -8.43 10.37 7.39
N ASN A 130 -8.12 9.46 6.46
CA ASN A 130 -8.02 8.04 6.77
C ASN A 130 -7.00 7.80 7.90
N PRO A 131 -7.39 7.17 9.02
CA PRO A 131 -6.49 6.96 10.16
C PRO A 131 -5.30 6.07 9.80
N ILE A 132 -5.45 5.08 8.92
CA ILE A 132 -4.33 4.23 8.47
C ILE A 132 -3.32 5.04 7.66
N ILE A 133 -3.77 5.97 6.81
CA ILE A 133 -2.86 6.81 6.03
C ILE A 133 -2.11 7.79 6.96
N LEU A 134 -2.85 8.46 7.85
CA LEU A 134 -2.25 9.37 8.85
C LEU A 134 -1.24 8.63 9.73
N TYR A 135 -1.58 7.42 10.14
CA TYR A 135 -0.70 6.53 10.86
C TYR A 135 0.51 6.13 10.03
N GLY A 136 0.33 5.38 8.95
CA GLY A 136 1.42 4.75 8.21
C GLY A 136 2.41 5.73 7.58
N VAL A 137 1.93 6.87 7.08
CA VAL A 137 2.79 7.84 6.38
C VAL A 137 3.39 8.87 7.35
N TYR A 138 2.59 9.40 8.27
CA TYR A 138 3.01 10.57 9.06
C TYR A 138 3.39 10.24 10.50
N THR A 139 2.76 9.23 11.09
CA THR A 139 3.05 8.80 12.46
C THR A 139 4.14 7.74 12.48
N PHE A 140 4.02 6.74 11.61
CA PHE A 140 4.97 5.66 11.43
C PHE A 140 6.14 6.08 10.55
N GLY A 141 5.90 6.94 9.54
CA GLY A 141 6.98 7.56 8.77
C GLY A 141 7.48 6.73 7.59
N ARG A 142 6.59 5.98 6.92
CA ARG A 142 6.94 5.15 5.75
C ARG A 142 6.45 5.71 4.44
N PHE A 143 7.17 5.35 3.38
CA PHE A 143 6.91 5.71 1.98
C PHE A 143 5.67 5.02 1.36
N GLU A 144 4.68 4.60 2.16
CA GLU A 144 3.49 3.91 1.65
C GLU A 144 2.63 4.77 0.72
N SER A 145 2.80 6.09 0.76
CA SER A 145 2.16 7.00 -0.19
C SER A 145 2.67 6.84 -1.63
N TYR A 146 3.88 6.32 -1.85
CA TYR A 146 4.35 5.96 -3.21
C TYR A 146 3.50 4.82 -3.77
N ASN A 147 3.23 3.80 -2.96
CA ASN A 147 2.36 2.69 -3.34
C ASN A 147 0.94 3.17 -3.63
N PHE A 148 0.40 4.03 -2.76
CA PHE A 148 -0.90 4.66 -2.98
C PHE A 148 -0.94 5.39 -4.33
N PHE A 149 0.04 6.27 -4.58
CA PHE A 149 0.12 7.04 -5.83
C PHE A 149 0.16 6.15 -7.06
N VAL A 150 1.06 5.16 -7.09
CA VAL A 150 1.22 4.27 -8.25
C VAL A 150 -0.03 3.43 -8.48
N SER A 151 -0.68 2.91 -7.43
CA SER A 151 -1.96 2.21 -7.54
C SER A 151 -3.04 3.08 -8.17
N VAL A 152 -3.18 4.33 -7.73
CA VAL A 152 -4.14 5.27 -8.31
C VAL A 152 -3.77 5.61 -9.76
N ALA A 153 -2.49 5.75 -10.08
CA ALA A 153 -2.01 6.00 -11.44
C ALA A 153 -2.34 4.83 -12.39
N ILE A 154 -2.18 3.59 -11.93
CA ILE A 154 -2.59 2.39 -12.68
C ILE A 154 -4.10 2.40 -12.91
N LEU A 155 -4.92 2.62 -11.86
CA LEU A 155 -6.38 2.67 -11.98
C LEU A 155 -6.83 3.76 -12.96
N TYR A 156 -6.29 4.97 -12.83
CA TYR A 156 -6.59 6.08 -13.73
C TYR A 156 -6.18 5.77 -15.18
N THR A 157 -5.02 5.13 -15.38
CA THR A 157 -4.54 4.73 -16.70
C THR A 157 -5.43 3.67 -17.33
N LEU A 158 -5.83 2.64 -16.58
CA LEU A 158 -6.74 1.59 -17.07
C LEU A 158 -8.12 2.16 -17.43
N PHE A 159 -8.59 3.16 -16.68
CA PHE A 159 -9.81 3.90 -17.02
C PHE A 159 -9.68 4.63 -18.37
N LEU A 160 -8.55 5.29 -18.63
CA LEU A 160 -8.31 6.03 -19.88
C LEU A 160 -8.10 5.10 -21.08
N ILE A 161 -7.29 4.05 -20.92
CA ILE A 161 -6.84 3.21 -22.02
C ILE A 161 -7.94 2.26 -22.50
N ARG A 162 -8.87 1.87 -21.60
CA ARG A 162 -10.00 0.92 -21.77
C ARG A 162 -9.60 -0.48 -22.22
N GLU A 163 -8.72 -0.61 -23.21
CA GLU A 163 -8.26 -1.86 -23.81
C GLU A 163 -6.80 -1.76 -24.29
N LEU A 164 -6.06 -2.87 -24.15
CA LEU A 164 -4.66 -2.99 -24.56
C LEU A 164 -4.53 -3.40 -26.03
N THR A 165 -5.04 -2.58 -26.93
CA THR A 165 -5.06 -2.86 -28.38
C THR A 165 -3.75 -2.51 -29.09
N THR A 166 -3.00 -1.53 -28.59
CA THR A 166 -1.73 -1.08 -29.19
C THR A 166 -0.54 -1.36 -28.28
N MET A 167 0.63 -1.62 -28.86
CA MET A 167 1.89 -1.81 -28.12
C MET A 167 2.22 -0.62 -27.21
N ARG A 168 2.03 0.64 -27.67
CA ARG A 168 2.28 1.84 -26.86
C ARG A 168 1.51 1.85 -25.54
N LYS A 169 0.22 1.51 -25.59
CA LYS A 169 -0.66 1.38 -24.41
C LYS A 169 -0.16 0.28 -23.46
N ALA A 170 0.24 -0.86 -24.01
CA ALA A 170 0.77 -1.97 -23.24
C ALA A 170 2.11 -1.62 -22.55
N LEU A 171 3.04 -0.98 -23.27
CA LEU A 171 4.31 -0.53 -22.70
C LEU A 171 4.12 0.52 -21.61
N PHE A 172 3.15 1.43 -21.76
CA PHE A 172 2.85 2.42 -20.72
C PHE A 172 2.30 1.75 -19.45
N VAL A 173 1.41 0.77 -19.61
CA VAL A 173 0.91 -0.03 -18.48
C VAL A 173 2.04 -0.86 -17.86
N ALA A 174 2.89 -1.48 -18.69
CA ALA A 174 4.08 -2.20 -18.25
C ALA A 174 4.97 -1.31 -17.37
N LEU A 175 5.27 -0.09 -17.82
CA LEU A 175 6.08 0.87 -17.08
C LEU A 175 5.49 1.19 -15.70
N LEU A 176 4.17 1.41 -15.61
CA LEU A 176 3.52 1.68 -14.33
C LEU A 176 3.57 0.48 -13.38
N PHE A 177 3.40 -0.75 -13.90
CA PHE A 177 3.54 -1.95 -13.08
C PHE A 177 4.99 -2.23 -12.70
N THR A 178 5.96 -1.96 -13.57
CA THR A 178 7.39 -1.99 -13.22
C THR A 178 7.66 -1.02 -12.09
N ALA A 179 7.17 0.21 -12.18
CA ALA A 179 7.30 1.19 -11.09
C ALA A 179 6.64 0.68 -9.80
N ALA A 180 5.44 0.09 -9.89
CA ALA A 180 4.75 -0.47 -8.73
C ALA A 180 5.57 -1.57 -8.05
N VAL A 181 6.03 -2.55 -8.82
CA VAL A 181 6.82 -3.69 -8.33
C VAL A 181 8.16 -3.24 -7.74
N LEU A 182 8.81 -2.24 -8.34
CA LEU A 182 10.06 -1.66 -7.82
C LEU A 182 9.82 -0.72 -6.61
N THR A 183 8.59 -0.26 -6.39
CA THR A 183 8.22 0.47 -5.16
C THR A 183 7.92 -0.52 -4.03
N ARG A 184 7.21 -1.61 -4.35
CA ARG A 184 6.95 -2.75 -3.46
C ARG A 184 6.71 -4.05 -4.24
N GLU A 185 7.34 -5.11 -3.79
CA GLU A 185 7.30 -6.43 -4.40
C GLU A 185 5.91 -7.08 -4.38
N PHE A 186 5.00 -6.70 -3.47
CA PHE A 186 3.64 -7.28 -3.44
C PHE A 186 2.85 -7.04 -4.73
N TYR A 187 3.20 -6.01 -5.51
CA TYR A 187 2.57 -5.76 -6.81
C TYR A 187 2.81 -6.88 -7.81
N LEU A 188 3.80 -7.76 -7.60
CA LEU A 188 3.98 -8.99 -8.38
C LEU A 188 2.73 -9.87 -8.32
N LEU A 189 1.99 -9.86 -7.19
CA LEU A 189 0.73 -10.60 -7.05
C LEU A 189 -0.38 -10.03 -7.95
N LEU A 190 -0.28 -8.76 -8.33
CA LEU A 190 -1.26 -8.07 -9.16
C LEU A 190 -0.92 -8.13 -10.66
N VAL A 191 0.33 -8.42 -11.02
CA VAL A 191 0.78 -8.53 -12.41
C VAL A 191 -0.03 -9.57 -13.22
N PRO A 192 -0.31 -10.80 -12.73
CA PRO A 192 -1.09 -11.78 -13.48
C PRO A 192 -2.50 -11.30 -13.89
N ILE A 193 -3.07 -10.33 -13.17
CA ILE A 193 -4.40 -9.76 -13.48
C ILE A 193 -4.39 -9.07 -14.84
N ILE A 194 -3.24 -8.57 -15.31
CA ILE A 194 -3.09 -7.92 -16.62
C ILE A 194 -3.52 -8.85 -17.76
N LEU A 195 -3.31 -10.16 -17.62
CA LEU A 195 -3.73 -11.16 -18.61
C LEU A 195 -5.25 -11.27 -18.75
N LEU A 196 -5.99 -10.89 -17.70
CA LEU A 196 -7.46 -10.88 -17.66
C LEU A 196 -8.05 -9.62 -18.30
N LEU A 197 -7.25 -8.59 -18.54
CA LEU A 197 -7.72 -7.35 -19.16
C LEU A 197 -8.15 -7.59 -20.63
N ARG A 198 -8.98 -6.69 -21.16
CA ARG A 198 -9.33 -6.64 -22.57
C ARG A 198 -8.17 -6.09 -23.40
N GLY A 199 -7.88 -6.72 -24.53
CA GLY A 199 -6.80 -6.36 -25.46
C GLY A 199 -6.20 -7.57 -26.16
N SER A 200 -5.20 -7.35 -27.03
CA SER A 200 -4.52 -8.44 -27.73
C SER A 200 -3.65 -9.26 -26.77
N LEU A 201 -3.57 -10.58 -26.98
CA LEU A 201 -2.79 -11.46 -26.10
C LEU A 201 -1.33 -11.02 -26.00
N VAL A 202 -0.70 -10.67 -27.13
CA VAL A 202 0.69 -10.19 -27.18
C VAL A 202 0.89 -8.96 -26.29
N ASN A 203 0.00 -7.96 -26.39
CA ASN A 203 0.09 -6.75 -25.59
C ASN A 203 -0.09 -7.02 -24.10
N LYS A 204 -0.98 -7.95 -23.74
CA LYS A 204 -1.17 -8.37 -22.34
C LYS A 204 0.04 -9.12 -21.79
N LEU A 205 0.62 -10.01 -22.59
CA LEU A 205 1.86 -10.71 -22.24
C LEU A 205 3.00 -9.71 -22.04
N LEU A 206 3.21 -8.78 -22.98
CA LEU A 206 4.22 -7.71 -22.84
C LEU A 206 4.02 -6.91 -21.54
N ALA A 207 2.79 -6.46 -21.28
CA ALA A 207 2.47 -5.69 -20.09
C ALA A 207 2.64 -6.47 -18.77
N SER A 208 2.58 -7.81 -18.82
CA SER A 208 2.76 -8.68 -17.64
C SER A 208 4.21 -9.10 -17.44
N VAL A 209 4.91 -9.44 -18.51
CA VAL A 209 6.28 -10.01 -18.47
C VAL A 209 7.32 -8.94 -18.16
N ILE A 210 7.17 -7.73 -18.69
CA ILE A 210 8.15 -6.65 -18.48
C ILE A 210 8.34 -6.32 -16.99
N PRO A 211 7.29 -6.08 -16.17
CA PRO A 211 7.45 -5.87 -14.73
C PRO A 211 8.19 -6.99 -14.01
N ILE A 212 7.89 -8.25 -14.35
CA ILE A 212 8.52 -9.43 -13.75
C ILE A 212 10.00 -9.47 -14.10
N ILE A 213 10.35 -9.30 -15.39
CA ILE A 213 11.74 -9.26 -15.84
C ILE A 213 12.49 -8.09 -15.20
N SER A 214 11.90 -6.90 -15.17
CA SER A 214 12.52 -5.71 -14.55
C SER A 214 12.85 -5.95 -13.08
N TYR A 215 11.91 -6.55 -12.33
CA TYR A 215 12.15 -6.92 -10.94
C TYR A 215 13.24 -7.99 -10.80
N ALA A 216 13.16 -9.05 -11.61
CA ALA A 216 14.15 -10.13 -11.60
C ALA A 216 15.56 -9.59 -11.89
N LEU A 217 15.73 -8.76 -12.92
CA LEU A 217 17.01 -8.12 -13.25
C LEU A 217 17.55 -7.32 -12.07
N PHE A 218 16.69 -6.58 -11.38
CA PHE A 218 17.07 -5.82 -10.20
C PHE A 218 17.54 -6.75 -9.05
N VAL A 219 16.75 -7.77 -8.70
CA VAL A 219 17.09 -8.75 -7.65
C VAL A 219 18.37 -9.52 -7.99
N PHE A 220 18.57 -9.93 -9.24
CA PHE A 220 19.81 -10.62 -9.64
C PHE A 220 21.03 -9.69 -9.57
N SER A 221 20.87 -8.41 -9.93
CA SER A 221 21.94 -7.42 -9.81
C SER A 221 22.34 -7.15 -8.35
N ALA A 222 21.40 -7.33 -7.41
CA ALA A 222 21.61 -7.07 -5.99
C ALA A 222 22.43 -8.13 -5.25
N LYS A 223 22.91 -9.17 -5.95
CA LYS A 223 23.55 -10.35 -5.35
C LYS A 223 22.74 -10.95 -4.19
N THR A 224 21.43 -10.70 -4.18
CA THR A 224 20.53 -11.28 -3.19
C THR A 224 20.51 -12.79 -3.40
N LYS A 225 20.81 -13.56 -2.36
CA LYS A 225 20.56 -14.99 -2.35
C LYS A 225 19.04 -15.17 -2.46
N ILE A 226 18.55 -15.56 -3.64
CA ILE A 226 17.18 -16.00 -3.77
C ILE A 226 17.12 -17.37 -3.09
N VAL A 227 16.58 -17.42 -1.87
CA VAL A 227 16.29 -18.69 -1.20
C VAL A 227 15.01 -19.23 -1.85
N LEU A 228 15.20 -19.91 -2.97
CA LEU A 228 14.15 -20.70 -3.60
C LEU A 228 13.93 -21.95 -2.74
N ILE A 229 12.98 -21.85 -1.81
CA ILE A 229 12.32 -22.98 -1.13
C ILE A 229 13.19 -23.65 -0.06
N GLU A 230 13.02 -23.26 1.20
CA GLU A 230 13.34 -24.16 2.33
C GLU A 230 12.20 -25.18 2.48
N SER A 231 12.36 -26.33 1.82
CA SER A 231 11.42 -27.45 1.91
C SER A 231 11.70 -28.28 3.17
N TYR A 232 11.14 -27.90 4.31
CA TYR A 232 11.05 -28.76 5.49
C TYR A 232 9.72 -29.55 5.49
N GLY A 233 9.72 -30.76 4.93
CA GLY A 233 8.82 -31.87 5.33
C GLY A 233 7.48 -32.09 4.59
N THR A 234 7.31 -33.31 4.05
CA THR A 234 6.07 -34.05 3.64
C THR A 234 4.99 -33.38 2.76
N SER A 235 4.54 -34.14 1.75
CA SER A 235 4.00 -33.71 0.45
C SER A 235 2.62 -33.02 0.40
N LEU A 236 1.88 -32.88 1.51
CA LEU A 236 0.58 -32.17 1.54
C LEU A 236 0.64 -30.84 2.31
N LEU A 237 1.40 -30.78 3.41
CA LEU A 237 1.74 -29.53 4.10
C LEU A 237 2.54 -28.59 3.19
N ASN A 238 3.34 -29.15 2.28
CA ASN A 238 4.11 -28.38 1.30
C ASN A 238 3.27 -27.60 0.29
N ILE A 239 2.03 -28.01 -0.03
CA ILE A 239 1.19 -27.27 -0.99
C ILE A 239 0.56 -26.05 -0.31
N PHE A 240 -0.01 -26.22 0.89
CA PHE A 240 -0.60 -25.12 1.67
C PHE A 240 0.46 -24.22 2.31
N GLY A 241 1.62 -24.78 2.64
CA GLY A 241 2.78 -24.10 3.16
C GLY A 241 3.74 -23.57 2.09
N ALA A 242 3.48 -23.81 0.79
CA ALA A 242 4.26 -23.28 -0.31
C ALA A 242 4.23 -21.75 -0.24
N LYS A 243 5.32 -21.19 0.29
CA LYS A 243 5.53 -19.76 0.38
C LYS A 243 6.52 -19.37 -0.69
N PHE A 244 6.19 -18.33 -1.44
CA PHE A 244 7.24 -17.54 -2.06
C PHE A 244 7.86 -16.73 -0.92
N HIS A 245 9.02 -17.17 -0.43
CA HIS A 245 9.83 -16.35 0.45
C HIS A 245 10.28 -15.17 -0.37
N LEU A 246 9.63 -14.03 -0.16
CA LEU A 246 10.16 -12.77 -0.65
C LEU A 246 11.43 -12.46 0.14
N LEU A 247 11.49 -12.88 1.43
CA LEU A 247 12.58 -12.74 2.39
C LEU A 247 12.58 -13.79 3.53
N GLU A 248 13.64 -13.77 4.37
CA GLU A 248 13.90 -14.67 5.52
C GLU A 248 12.64 -14.95 6.37
N ASP A 249 11.85 -13.92 6.73
CA ASP A 249 10.64 -14.10 7.57
C ASP A 249 9.30 -13.85 6.85
N TYR A 250 9.32 -13.34 5.61
CA TYR A 250 8.11 -12.92 4.89
C TYR A 250 7.81 -13.84 3.70
N GLY A 251 6.80 -14.69 3.87
CA GLY A 251 6.31 -15.61 2.85
C GLY A 251 4.93 -15.21 2.32
N VAL A 252 4.76 -15.22 1.00
CA VAL A 252 3.43 -15.21 0.37
C VAL A 252 3.02 -16.64 0.12
N TYR A 253 1.95 -17.10 0.76
CA TYR A 253 1.41 -18.43 0.51
C TYR A 253 0.82 -18.50 -0.90
N LEU A 254 1.52 -19.19 -1.79
CA LEU A 254 1.20 -19.31 -3.21
C LEU A 254 -0.17 -19.96 -3.42
N PHE A 255 -0.51 -20.94 -2.58
CA PHE A 255 -1.81 -21.60 -2.62
C PHE A 255 -2.95 -20.58 -2.44
N PHE A 256 -2.91 -19.76 -1.38
CA PHE A 256 -3.98 -18.80 -1.11
C PHE A 256 -4.11 -17.74 -2.20
N VAL A 257 -3.00 -17.25 -2.75
CA VAL A 257 -3.03 -16.29 -3.87
C VAL A 257 -3.57 -16.95 -5.13
N ALA A 258 -3.10 -18.14 -5.49
CA ALA A 258 -3.57 -18.87 -6.66
C ALA A 258 -5.06 -19.22 -6.56
N THR A 259 -5.51 -19.67 -5.38
CA THR A 259 -6.91 -19.96 -5.09
C THR A 259 -7.75 -18.69 -5.12
N ALA A 260 -7.28 -17.57 -4.55
CA ALA A 260 -7.98 -16.29 -4.63
C ALA A 260 -8.14 -15.83 -6.08
N ILE A 261 -7.09 -15.93 -6.90
CA ILE A 261 -7.14 -15.63 -8.34
C ILE A 261 -8.15 -16.54 -9.04
N LEU A 262 -8.04 -17.86 -8.84
CA LEU A 262 -8.88 -18.86 -9.52
C LEU A 262 -10.36 -18.68 -9.15
N LEU A 263 -10.67 -18.56 -7.86
CA LEU A 263 -12.04 -18.35 -7.37
C LEU A 263 -12.59 -17.02 -7.89
N THR A 264 -11.79 -15.97 -7.93
CA THR A 264 -12.21 -14.67 -8.47
C THR A 264 -12.49 -14.77 -9.97
N VAL A 265 -11.63 -15.46 -10.74
CA VAL A 265 -11.85 -15.67 -12.19
C VAL A 265 -13.10 -16.51 -12.45
N ILE A 266 -13.29 -17.60 -11.70
CA ILE A 266 -14.49 -18.45 -11.79
C ILE A 266 -15.73 -17.63 -11.45
N PHE A 267 -15.70 -16.84 -10.38
CA PHE A 267 -16.78 -15.97 -9.98
C PHE A 267 -17.11 -14.95 -11.09
N LEU A 268 -16.11 -14.24 -11.58
CA LEU A 268 -16.29 -13.23 -12.63
C LEU A 268 -16.82 -13.82 -13.94
N LYS A 269 -16.36 -15.03 -14.33
CA LYS A 269 -16.89 -15.75 -15.49
C LYS A 269 -18.33 -16.21 -15.28
N LYS A 270 -18.61 -16.87 -14.16
CA LYS A 270 -19.95 -17.38 -13.79
C LYS A 270 -20.99 -16.27 -13.80
N TYR A 271 -20.64 -15.11 -13.27
CA TYR A 271 -21.54 -13.96 -13.20
C TYR A 271 -21.32 -12.96 -14.34
N GLN A 272 -20.44 -13.20 -15.32
CA GLN A 272 -20.05 -12.28 -16.41
C GLN A 272 -19.93 -10.81 -15.95
N LEU A 273 -19.27 -10.56 -14.82
CA LEU A 273 -19.19 -9.24 -14.18
C LEU A 273 -18.12 -8.32 -14.81
N PHE A 274 -17.62 -8.66 -16.00
CA PHE A 274 -16.60 -7.90 -16.73
C PHE A 274 -17.16 -6.59 -17.32
N GLN A 275 -17.54 -5.63 -16.47
CA GLN A 275 -18.09 -4.35 -16.91
C GLN A 275 -17.03 -3.48 -17.61
N SER A 276 -15.83 -3.41 -17.04
CA SER A 276 -14.69 -2.66 -17.60
C SER A 276 -13.35 -3.21 -17.06
N ASN A 277 -12.25 -2.88 -17.74
CA ASN A 277 -10.90 -3.18 -17.25
C ASN A 277 -10.61 -2.53 -15.88
N LEU A 278 -11.14 -1.33 -15.63
CA LEU A 278 -11.03 -0.66 -14.34
C LEU A 278 -11.69 -1.47 -13.23
N PHE A 279 -12.96 -1.82 -13.42
CA PHE A 279 -13.72 -2.59 -12.42
C PHE A 279 -13.07 -3.94 -12.17
N LEU A 280 -12.73 -4.66 -13.25
CA LEU A 280 -12.07 -5.95 -13.18
C LEU A 280 -10.80 -5.86 -12.34
N PHE A 281 -9.90 -4.95 -12.70
CA PHE A 281 -8.62 -4.81 -12.02
C PHE A 281 -8.82 -4.41 -10.55
N ALA A 282 -9.71 -3.45 -10.26
CA ALA A 282 -9.99 -3.04 -8.89
C ALA A 282 -10.56 -4.19 -8.04
N PHE A 283 -11.50 -4.96 -8.61
CA PHE A 283 -12.13 -6.07 -7.90
C PHE A 283 -11.12 -7.19 -7.62
N VAL A 284 -10.42 -7.69 -8.64
CA VAL A 284 -9.46 -8.78 -8.45
C VAL A 284 -8.30 -8.37 -7.54
N SER A 285 -7.77 -7.16 -7.70
CA SER A 285 -6.71 -6.65 -6.82
C SER A 285 -7.18 -6.52 -5.38
N PHE A 286 -8.40 -6.04 -5.15
CA PHE A 286 -8.98 -5.98 -3.81
C PHE A 286 -9.07 -7.38 -3.18
N ILE A 287 -9.57 -8.38 -3.91
CA ILE A 287 -9.70 -9.74 -3.39
C ILE A 287 -8.33 -10.35 -3.08
N ILE A 288 -7.36 -10.24 -3.99
CA ILE A 288 -6.01 -10.78 -3.77
C ILE A 288 -5.36 -10.15 -2.54
N LEU A 289 -5.40 -8.82 -2.43
CA LEU A 289 -4.81 -8.11 -1.29
C LEU A 289 -5.57 -8.39 0.01
N ALA A 290 -6.90 -8.45 -0.03
CA ALA A 290 -7.71 -8.82 1.13
C ALA A 290 -7.35 -10.24 1.59
N SER A 291 -7.27 -11.21 0.68
CA SER A 291 -6.83 -12.56 0.98
C SER A 291 -5.43 -12.59 1.57
N TYR A 292 -4.48 -11.86 0.99
CA TYR A 292 -3.13 -11.74 1.53
C TYR A 292 -3.13 -11.23 2.99
N PHE A 293 -3.86 -10.15 3.27
CA PHE A 293 -3.97 -9.63 4.64
C PHE A 293 -4.72 -10.59 5.58
N ILE A 294 -5.69 -11.36 5.08
CA ILE A 294 -6.40 -12.37 5.90
C ILE A 294 -5.47 -13.51 6.32
N THR A 295 -4.56 -13.95 5.44
CA THR A 295 -3.78 -15.18 5.61
C THR A 295 -2.34 -14.98 6.05
N SER A 296 -1.81 -13.76 5.96
CA SER A 296 -0.40 -13.47 6.21
C SER A 296 -0.21 -12.46 7.35
N TYR A 297 0.96 -12.50 7.97
CA TYR A 297 1.39 -11.44 8.88
C TYR A 297 1.61 -10.14 8.10
N PHE A 298 1.11 -9.03 8.62
CA PHE A 298 1.30 -7.70 8.03
C PHE A 298 1.36 -6.62 9.11
N HIS A 299 1.85 -5.45 8.71
CA HIS A 299 1.78 -4.22 9.49
C HIS A 299 0.64 -3.30 9.02
N PRO A 300 -0.02 -2.54 9.92
CA PRO A 300 -1.18 -1.69 9.65
C PRO A 300 -1.01 -0.76 8.47
N GLN A 301 0.17 -0.16 8.34
CA GLN A 301 0.46 0.80 7.27
C GLN A 301 0.26 0.18 5.88
N TYR A 302 0.35 -1.14 5.74
CA TYR A 302 0.14 -1.82 4.46
C TYR A 302 -1.34 -1.84 4.04
N PHE A 303 -2.29 -1.57 4.93
CA PHE A 303 -3.71 -1.42 4.56
C PHE A 303 -3.95 -0.25 3.58
N ILE A 304 -3.03 0.71 3.51
CA ILE A 304 -3.05 1.79 2.51
C ILE A 304 -3.11 1.22 1.08
N TRP A 305 -2.51 0.05 0.84
CA TRP A 305 -2.45 -0.59 -0.48
C TRP A 305 -3.82 -1.03 -0.99
N LEU A 306 -4.75 -1.34 -0.09
CA LEU A 306 -6.11 -1.76 -0.42
C LEU A 306 -7.02 -0.59 -0.81
N LEU A 307 -6.74 0.61 -0.26
CA LEU A 307 -7.63 1.77 -0.33
C LEU A 307 -7.97 2.21 -1.76
N PRO A 308 -7.00 2.33 -2.71
CA PRO A 308 -7.31 2.74 -4.08
C PRO A 308 -8.36 1.84 -4.75
N PHE A 309 -8.22 0.53 -4.58
CA PHE A 309 -9.12 -0.47 -5.16
C PHE A 309 -10.50 -0.42 -4.52
N MET A 310 -10.54 -0.37 -3.18
CA MET A 310 -11.78 -0.26 -2.43
C MET A 310 -12.57 1.00 -2.83
N ILE A 311 -11.91 2.15 -2.94
CA ILE A 311 -12.58 3.41 -3.33
C ILE A 311 -13.19 3.29 -4.72
N VAL A 312 -12.46 2.71 -5.69
CA VAL A 312 -13.01 2.49 -7.03
C VAL A 312 -14.23 1.55 -6.97
N LEU A 313 -14.18 0.45 -6.23
CA LEU A 313 -15.31 -0.48 -6.08
C LEU A 313 -16.55 0.20 -5.49
N LEU A 314 -16.36 1.05 -4.47
CA LEU A 314 -17.46 1.80 -3.85
C LEU A 314 -18.15 2.76 -4.82
N THR A 315 -17.50 3.21 -5.90
CA THR A 315 -18.16 4.02 -6.94
C THR A 315 -19.19 3.27 -7.77
N PHE A 316 -19.12 1.93 -7.77
CA PHE A 316 -20.06 1.07 -8.48
C PHE A 316 -21.26 0.66 -7.60
N ILE A 317 -21.30 1.07 -6.33
CA ILE A 317 -22.46 0.86 -5.47
C ILE A 317 -23.43 2.03 -5.68
N PRO A 318 -24.68 1.78 -6.10
CA PRO A 318 -25.64 2.85 -6.43
C PRO A 318 -26.12 3.62 -5.20
N ASP A 319 -26.17 2.96 -4.04
CA ASP A 319 -26.65 3.57 -2.80
C ASP A 319 -25.51 4.23 -2.00
N ALA A 320 -25.47 5.56 -2.03
CA ALA A 320 -24.48 6.36 -1.30
C ALA A 320 -24.60 6.27 0.23
N SER A 321 -25.74 5.84 0.77
CA SER A 321 -25.93 5.60 2.20
C SER A 321 -25.21 4.33 2.65
N VAL A 322 -25.30 3.26 1.83
CA VAL A 322 -24.58 2.01 2.03
C VAL A 322 -23.08 2.26 1.99
N VAL A 323 -22.59 3.02 1.02
CA VAL A 323 -21.18 3.40 0.96
C VAL A 323 -20.76 4.17 2.21
N GLY A 324 -21.57 5.14 2.67
CA GLY A 324 -21.29 5.89 3.90
C GLY A 324 -21.12 4.98 5.13
N LYS A 325 -22.00 3.98 5.28
CA LYS A 325 -21.91 3.00 6.38
C LYS A 325 -20.65 2.15 6.31
N LEU A 326 -20.25 1.70 5.12
CA LEU A 326 -19.01 0.94 4.94
C LEU A 326 -17.76 1.77 5.25
N LEU A 327 -17.73 3.03 4.80
CA LEU A 327 -16.63 3.94 5.10
C LEU A 327 -16.51 4.21 6.60
N LEU A 328 -17.65 4.40 7.29
CA LEU A 328 -17.69 4.57 8.74
C LEU A 328 -17.22 3.31 9.48
N LEU A 329 -17.71 2.13 9.08
CA LEU A 329 -17.28 0.86 9.65
C LEU A 329 -15.77 0.66 9.51
N TYR A 330 -15.22 0.91 8.31
CA TYR A 330 -13.78 0.86 8.07
C TYR A 330 -13.02 1.83 8.97
N TRP A 331 -13.52 3.05 9.15
CA TRP A 331 -12.91 4.05 10.03
C TRP A 331 -12.84 3.59 11.48
N ILE A 332 -13.97 3.15 12.04
CA ILE A 332 -14.06 2.69 13.42
C ILE A 332 -13.09 1.53 13.63
N LEU A 333 -13.08 0.56 12.71
CA LEU A 333 -12.21 -0.61 12.83
C LEU A 333 -10.73 -0.27 12.67
N SER A 334 -10.40 0.68 11.80
CA SER A 334 -9.03 1.19 11.69
C SER A 334 -8.57 1.88 12.98
N ILE A 335 -9.44 2.68 13.61
CA ILE A 335 -9.14 3.32 14.90
C ILE A 335 -8.99 2.27 15.99
N VAL A 336 -9.92 1.32 16.10
CA VAL A 336 -9.83 0.23 17.08
C VAL A 336 -8.52 -0.53 16.90
N PHE A 337 -8.15 -0.86 15.66
CA PHE A 337 -6.92 -1.57 15.37
C PHE A 337 -5.67 -0.79 15.79
N LEU A 338 -5.61 0.52 15.48
CA LEU A 338 -4.50 1.39 15.89
C LEU A 338 -4.50 1.69 17.39
N ALA A 339 -5.66 1.61 18.05
CA ALA A 339 -5.82 1.93 19.46
C ALA A 339 -5.38 0.80 20.40
N ILE A 340 -5.23 -0.41 19.87
CA ILE A 340 -4.76 -1.55 20.65
C ILE A 340 -3.25 -1.34 20.95
N PRO A 341 -2.81 -1.36 22.22
CA PRO A 341 -1.43 -1.03 22.61
C PRO A 341 -0.46 -2.19 22.33
N LEU A 342 0.30 -2.07 21.25
CA LEU A 342 1.23 -3.09 20.75
C LEU A 342 2.70 -2.66 20.88
N ARG A 343 3.35 -2.94 22.00
CA ARG A 343 4.81 -2.67 22.15
C ARG A 343 5.58 -3.50 21.12
N GLY A 344 6.60 -2.90 20.51
CA GLY A 344 7.53 -3.56 19.60
C GLY A 344 6.95 -3.95 18.23
N ALA A 345 5.65 -3.73 17.99
CA ALA A 345 5.04 -3.86 16.68
C ALA A 345 4.72 -2.46 16.14
N ALA A 346 4.83 -2.31 14.82
CA ALA A 346 4.55 -1.12 14.02
C ALA A 346 3.10 -0.61 14.09
N THR A 347 2.46 -0.68 15.25
CA THR A 347 1.00 -0.63 15.43
C THR A 347 0.57 0.02 16.76
N SER A 348 1.48 0.43 17.66
CA SER A 348 1.08 1.03 18.94
C SER A 348 0.86 2.55 18.89
N PHE A 349 0.00 3.02 19.81
CA PHE A 349 0.02 4.41 20.33
C PHE A 349 1.42 4.88 20.76
N GLY A 350 2.34 3.94 21.04
CA GLY A 350 3.76 4.19 21.26
C GLY A 350 4.43 4.99 20.12
N VAL A 351 4.04 4.72 18.88
CA VAL A 351 4.54 5.44 17.68
C VAL A 351 3.91 6.84 17.57
N ALA A 352 2.78 7.06 18.25
CA ALA A 352 2.16 8.37 18.38
C ALA A 352 2.71 9.19 19.56
N PHE A 353 3.80 8.75 20.22
CA PHE A 353 4.56 9.63 21.11
C PHE A 353 5.47 10.54 20.27
N PRO A 354 5.50 11.86 20.54
CA PRO A 354 6.40 12.75 19.84
C PRO A 354 7.86 12.33 20.07
N LEU A 355 8.62 12.18 18.98
CA LEU A 355 10.06 12.05 18.96
C LEU A 355 10.70 13.38 19.34
N ALA A 356 10.72 13.67 20.63
CA ALA A 356 11.45 14.78 21.19
C ALA A 356 12.19 14.35 22.46
N PRO A 357 13.38 14.94 22.73
CA PRO A 357 14.16 14.63 23.93
C PRO A 357 13.36 14.73 25.24
N THR A 358 12.35 15.61 25.27
CA THR A 358 11.46 15.84 26.41
C THR A 358 10.53 14.67 26.74
N PHE A 359 10.25 13.77 25.80
CA PHE A 359 9.32 12.64 26.00
C PHE A 359 10.01 11.30 26.26
N ARG A 360 11.36 11.30 26.39
CA ARG A 360 12.20 10.10 26.55
C ARG A 360 11.80 9.18 27.74
N TYR A 361 11.18 9.74 28.77
CA TYR A 361 10.88 9.01 30.02
C TYR A 361 9.48 8.42 30.07
N ILE A 362 8.65 8.62 29.04
CA ILE A 362 7.31 8.04 28.96
C ILE A 362 7.41 6.71 28.22
N THR A 363 7.76 5.64 28.93
CA THR A 363 7.71 4.28 28.38
C THR A 363 6.49 3.55 28.93
N LEU A 364 5.75 2.86 28.04
CA LEU A 364 4.60 2.02 28.42
C LEU A 364 5.03 0.69 29.07
N ASP A 365 6.34 0.46 29.17
CA ASP A 365 6.99 -0.75 29.67
C ASP A 365 6.57 -1.08 31.11
N HIS A 366 6.21 -0.06 31.89
CA HIS A 366 5.78 -0.19 33.27
C HIS A 366 4.34 -0.73 33.42
N LEU A 367 3.58 -0.91 32.33
CA LEU A 367 2.18 -1.35 32.38
C LEU A 367 2.01 -2.88 32.32
N GLY A 368 3.05 -3.66 32.07
CA GLY A 368 3.01 -5.13 32.16
C GLY A 368 2.02 -5.85 31.21
N ILE A 369 1.66 -5.22 30.09
CA ILE A 369 0.64 -5.73 29.16
C ILE A 369 1.26 -6.74 28.18
N GLU A 370 0.64 -7.91 27.97
CA GLU A 370 1.09 -8.91 26.98
C GLU A 370 0.75 -8.52 25.53
N HIS A 371 1.62 -7.75 24.88
CA HIS A 371 1.36 -7.09 23.59
C HIS A 371 1.07 -8.01 22.40
N GLN A 372 1.66 -9.21 22.33
CA GLN A 372 1.47 -10.12 21.19
C GLN A 372 0.00 -10.56 21.04
N LYS A 373 -0.67 -10.89 22.16
CA LYS A 373 -2.08 -11.33 22.16
C LYS A 373 -3.01 -10.25 21.59
N TYR A 374 -2.76 -9.01 21.95
CA TYR A 374 -3.52 -7.86 21.46
C TYR A 374 -3.28 -7.61 19.97
N SER A 375 -2.05 -7.83 19.47
CA SER A 375 -1.71 -7.65 18.05
C SER A 375 -2.47 -8.64 17.20
N ASP A 376 -2.47 -9.89 17.64
CA ASP A 376 -3.14 -10.97 16.92
C ASP A 376 -4.65 -10.79 16.96
N ALA A 377 -5.22 -10.32 18.08
CA ALA A 377 -6.64 -9.95 18.16
C ALA A 377 -7.01 -8.82 17.17
N GLY A 378 -6.21 -7.75 17.11
CA GLY A 378 -6.41 -6.65 16.17
C GLY A 378 -6.38 -7.12 14.71
N ARG A 379 -5.41 -7.98 14.37
CA ARG A 379 -5.31 -8.58 13.04
C ARG A 379 -6.50 -9.48 12.73
N SER A 380 -6.93 -10.34 13.66
CA SER A 380 -8.10 -11.19 13.47
C SER A 380 -9.38 -10.38 13.22
N ILE A 381 -9.57 -9.26 13.92
CA ILE A 381 -10.69 -8.34 13.68
C ILE A 381 -10.63 -7.77 12.25
N LEU A 382 -9.46 -7.30 11.81
CA LEU A 382 -9.29 -6.79 10.45
C LEU A 382 -9.48 -7.86 9.38
N SER A 383 -8.94 -9.07 9.58
CA SER A 383 -9.15 -10.20 8.68
C SER A 383 -10.62 -10.57 8.58
N GLY A 384 -11.34 -10.63 9.71
CA GLY A 384 -12.79 -10.83 9.76
C GLY A 384 -13.54 -9.74 8.99
N MET A 385 -13.16 -8.47 9.17
CA MET A 385 -13.73 -7.35 8.41
C MET A 385 -13.49 -7.50 6.90
N LEU A 386 -12.27 -7.85 6.48
CA LEU A 386 -11.94 -8.05 5.07
C LEU A 386 -12.76 -9.18 4.45
N ILE A 387 -13.01 -10.26 5.19
CA ILE A 387 -13.91 -11.34 4.77
C ILE A 387 -15.33 -10.79 4.57
N VAL A 388 -15.85 -10.02 5.53
CA VAL A 388 -17.20 -9.44 5.45
C VAL A 388 -17.32 -8.46 4.29
N ILE A 389 -16.38 -7.54 4.10
CA ILE A 389 -16.37 -6.58 2.99
C ILE A 389 -16.26 -7.30 1.64
N THR A 390 -15.40 -8.32 1.56
CA THR A 390 -15.24 -9.14 0.36
C THR A 390 -16.56 -9.84 0.01
N TRP A 391 -17.15 -10.52 0.98
CA TRP A 391 -18.45 -11.19 0.81
C TRP A 391 -19.54 -10.19 0.41
N PHE A 392 -19.55 -9.01 1.02
CA PHE A 392 -20.50 -7.95 0.71
C PHE A 392 -20.38 -7.46 -0.74
N PHE A 393 -19.17 -7.20 -1.23
CA PHE A 393 -18.96 -6.83 -2.64
C PHE A 393 -19.41 -7.94 -3.59
N ILE A 394 -19.09 -9.20 -3.27
CA ILE A 394 -19.55 -10.37 -4.02
C ILE A 394 -21.08 -10.39 -4.12
N GLN A 395 -21.79 -10.19 -3.00
CA GLN A 395 -23.25 -10.19 -2.96
C GLN A 395 -23.86 -9.06 -3.79
N ILE A 396 -23.43 -7.81 -3.57
CA ILE A 396 -23.95 -6.65 -4.32
C ILE A 396 -23.81 -6.87 -5.82
N PHE A 397 -22.59 -7.16 -6.28
CA PHE A 397 -22.34 -7.22 -7.72
C PHE A 397 -22.98 -8.44 -8.38
N SER A 398 -23.20 -9.54 -7.64
CA SER A 398 -23.97 -10.68 -8.14
C SER A 398 -25.47 -10.38 -8.28
N ASN A 399 -26.06 -9.61 -7.36
CA ASN A 399 -27.49 -9.32 -7.31
C ASN A 399 -27.90 -8.22 -8.30
N GLU A 400 -27.08 -7.19 -8.49
CA GLU A 400 -27.35 -6.16 -9.51
C GLU A 400 -27.51 -6.75 -10.91
N LYS A 401 -26.74 -7.79 -11.23
CA LYS A 401 -26.86 -8.45 -12.52
C LYS A 401 -28.16 -9.25 -12.64
N LYS A 402 -28.59 -9.96 -11.59
CA LYS A 402 -29.89 -10.63 -11.59
C LYS A 402 -31.02 -9.64 -11.85
N ALA A 403 -30.94 -8.45 -11.24
CA ALA A 403 -31.90 -7.38 -11.47
C ALA A 403 -31.85 -6.79 -12.90
N LYS A 404 -30.68 -6.75 -13.55
CA LYS A 404 -30.54 -6.35 -14.96
C LYS A 404 -31.00 -7.41 -15.97
N ILE A 405 -30.97 -8.70 -15.62
CA ILE A 405 -31.45 -9.79 -16.50
C ILE A 405 -32.98 -9.94 -16.39
N ALA A 406 -33.56 -9.64 -15.22
CA ALA A 406 -35.01 -9.73 -14.99
C ALA A 406 -35.80 -8.52 -15.52
N ARG A 407 -35.12 -7.47 -16.01
CA ARG A 407 -35.68 -6.32 -16.71
C ARG A 407 -35.35 -6.44 -18.18
#